data_AF-A0A7C1YGB6-F1
#
_entry.id   AF-A0A7C1YGB6-F1
#
_cell.length_a   1.000
_cell.length_b   1.000
_cell.length_c   1.000
_cell.angle_alpha   90.00
_cell.angle_beta   90.00
_cell.angle_gamma   90.00
#
_symmetry.space_group_name_H-M   'P 1'
#
loop_
_entity.id
_entity.type
_entity.pdbx_description
1 polymer ?
#
loop_
_entity_poly.entity_id
_entity_poly.type
_entity_poly.pdbx_seq_one_letter_code
_entity_poly.pdbx_strand_id
1 'polypeptide(L)' 'MNPEILDELSQKLASALPDGVTALQEDMEKNIRAALGGIMQKMNLVSREEFDIQQKVLARTREKLASLEKQLTALEKTIK' A
#
# COMPACT_ATOMS: atom_id res chain seq x y z
N MET A 1 3.32 -30.34 -25.23
CA MET A 1 1.85 -30.16 -25.34
C MET A 1 1.64 -29.06 -26.36
N ASN A 2 0.82 -29.28 -27.39
CA ASN A 2 0.75 -28.39 -28.56
C ASN A 2 -0.03 -27.11 -28.21
N PRO A 3 0.58 -25.90 -28.28
CA PRO A 3 -0.06 -24.64 -27.92
C PRO A 3 -1.27 -24.31 -28.83
N GLU A 4 -1.24 -24.73 -30.10
CA GLU A 4 -2.33 -24.52 -31.05
C GLU A 4 -3.66 -25.17 -30.62
N ILE A 5 -3.59 -26.34 -29.96
CA ILE A 5 -4.79 -27.05 -29.49
C ILE A 5 -5.39 -26.32 -28.28
N LEU A 6 -4.55 -25.73 -27.43
CA LEU A 6 -5.00 -24.93 -26.28
C LEU A 6 -5.66 -23.63 -26.75
N ASP A 7 -5.10 -22.99 -27.78
CA ASP A 7 -5.66 -21.78 -28.36
C ASP A 7 -7.02 -22.04 -29.03
N GLU A 8 -7.16 -23.09 -29.85
CA GLU A 8 -8.46 -23.46 -30.44
C GLU A 8 -9.51 -23.81 -29.38
N LEU A 9 -9.12 -24.51 -28.31
CA LEU A 9 -10.03 -24.86 -27.22
C LEU A 9 -10.49 -23.60 -26.47
N SER A 10 -9.56 -22.65 -26.25
CA SER A 10 -9.85 -21.37 -25.60
C SER A 10 -10.77 -20.49 -26.43
N GLN A 11 -10.59 -20.46 -27.76
CA GLN A 11 -11.47 -19.73 -28.68
C GLN A 11 -12.87 -20.35 -28.75
N LYS A 12 -12.97 -21.68 -28.82
CA LYS A 12 -14.27 -22.36 -28.80
C LYS A 12 -15.00 -22.13 -27.49
N LEU A 13 -14.30 -22.20 -26.36
CA LEU A 13 -14.86 -21.89 -25.04
C LEU A 13 -15.32 -20.43 -24.96
N ALA A 14 -14.50 -19.48 -25.41
CA ALA A 14 -14.87 -18.06 -25.43
C ALA A 14 -16.08 -17.77 -26.34
N SER A 15 -16.19 -18.45 -27.49
CA SER A 15 -17.32 -18.30 -28.41
C SER A 15 -18.61 -19.01 -27.97
N ALA A 16 -18.50 -19.98 -27.05
CA ALA A 16 -19.63 -20.70 -26.46
C ALA A 16 -20.09 -20.11 -25.13
N LEU A 17 -19.35 -19.14 -24.58
CA LEU A 17 -19.75 -18.39 -23.40
C LEU A 17 -20.84 -17.39 -23.79
N PRO A 18 -22.05 -17.49 -23.22
CA PRO A 18 -23.10 -16.51 -23.46
C PRO A 18 -22.70 -15.15 -22.86
N ASP A 19 -23.19 -14.05 -23.44
CA ASP A 19 -22.91 -12.67 -23.01
C ASP A 19 -23.07 -12.45 -21.49
N GLY A 20 -23.93 -13.25 -20.84
CA GLY A 20 -24.13 -13.26 -19.39
C GLY A 20 -22.89 -13.63 -18.58
N VAL A 21 -21.94 -14.41 -19.12
CA VAL A 21 -20.69 -14.73 -18.42
C VAL A 21 -19.66 -13.61 -18.56
N THR A 22 -19.61 -12.93 -19.70
CA THR A 22 -18.81 -11.72 -19.89
C THR A 22 -19.28 -10.60 -18.96
N ALA A 23 -20.59 -10.38 -18.88
CA ALA A 23 -21.18 -9.43 -17.93
C ALA A 23 -20.87 -9.80 -16.46
N LEU A 24 -20.91 -11.09 -16.13
CA LEU A 24 -20.56 -11.58 -14.79
C LEU A 24 -19.07 -11.37 -14.45
N GLN A 25 -18.18 -11.49 -15.45
CA GLN A 25 -16.76 -11.17 -15.30
C GLN A 25 -16.56 -9.66 -15.03
N GLU A 26 -17.21 -8.79 -15.80
CA GLU A 26 -17.13 -7.34 -15.61
C GLU A 26 -17.68 -6.89 -14.25
N ASP A 27 -18.80 -7.47 -13.82
CA ASP A 27 -19.40 -7.18 -12.50
C ASP A 27 -18.51 -7.68 -11.36
N MET A 28 -17.86 -8.83 -11.52
CA MET A 28 -16.88 -9.33 -10.55
C MET A 28 -15.67 -8.39 -10.48
N GLU A 29 -15.14 -7.91 -11.62
CA GLU A 29 -14.03 -6.96 -11.64
C GLU A 29 -14.39 -5.65 -10.93
N LYS A 30 -15.58 -5.09 -11.22
CA LYS A 30 -16.08 -3.88 -10.55
C LYS A 30 -16.20 -4.06 -9.04
N ASN A 31 -16.76 -5.18 -8.60
CA ASN A 31 -16.91 -5.47 -7.17
C ASN A 31 -15.56 -5.64 -6.46
N ILE A 32 -14.59 -6.32 -7.08
CA ILE A 32 -13.23 -6.45 -6.55
C ILE A 32 -12.57 -5.07 -6.45
N ARG A 33 -12.67 -4.24 -7.49
CA ARG A 33 -12.11 -2.88 -7.49
C ARG A 33 -12.74 -2.00 -6.42
N ALA A 34 -14.06 -2.06 -6.25
CA ALA A 34 -14.78 -1.33 -5.22
C ALA A 34 -14.40 -1.81 -3.81
N ALA A 35 -14.25 -3.13 -3.60
CA ALA A 35 -13.82 -3.69 -2.33
C ALA A 35 -12.38 -3.26 -1.98
N LEU A 36 -11.45 -3.32 -2.93
CA LEU A 36 -10.07 -2.86 -2.75
C LEU A 36 -10.01 -1.35 -2.46
N GLY A 37 -10.79 -0.54 -3.19
CA GLY A 37 -10.91 0.89 -2.93
C GLY A 37 -11.48 1.20 -1.54
N GLY A 38 -12.52 0.47 -1.12
CA GLY A 38 -13.13 0.60 0.20
C GLY A 38 -12.21 0.15 1.34
N ILE A 39 -11.39 -0.88 1.14
CA ILE A 39 -10.37 -1.31 2.12
C ILE A 39 -9.28 -0.24 2.24
N MET A 40 -8.81 0.32 1.12
CA MET A 40 -7.80 1.39 1.13
C MET A 40 -8.29 2.66 1.84
N GLN A 41 -9.58 3.01 1.71
CA GLN A 41 -10.18 4.11 2.47
C GLN A 41 -10.33 3.82 3.98
N LYS A 42 -10.52 2.54 4.36
CA LYS A 42 -10.66 2.13 5.76
C LYS A 42 -9.33 1.95 6.48
N MET A 43 -8.24 1.73 5.75
CA MET A 43 -6.92 1.89 6.31
C MET A 43 -6.73 3.40 6.54
N ASN A 44 -6.39 3.81 7.76
CA ASN A 44 -6.07 5.22 8.08
C ASN A 44 -4.74 5.60 7.39
N LEU A 45 -4.74 5.58 6.07
CA LEU A 45 -3.57 5.84 5.23
C LEU A 45 -3.25 7.32 5.36
N VAL A 46 -2.07 7.60 5.90
CA VAL A 46 -1.49 8.92 5.80
C VAL A 46 -0.99 9.11 4.38
N SER A 47 -1.12 10.32 3.87
CA SER A 47 -0.52 10.68 2.59
C SER A 47 1.00 10.53 2.67
N ARG A 48 1.63 10.29 1.52
CA ARG A 48 3.10 10.19 1.46
C ARG A 48 3.76 11.47 1.97
N GLU A 49 3.15 12.62 1.72
CA GLU A 49 3.61 13.93 2.18
C GLU A 49 3.57 14.04 3.72
N GLU A 50 2.46 13.66 4.35
CA GLU A 50 2.35 13.64 5.82
C GLU A 50 3.37 12.70 6.45
N PHE A 51 3.60 11.52 5.86
CA PHE A 51 4.63 10.59 6.33
C PHE A 51 6.03 11.23 6.28
N ASP A 52 6.39 11.85 5.15
CA ASP A 52 7.69 12.49 4.98
C ASP A 52 7.86 13.69 5.94
N ILE A 53 6.79 14.43 6.25
CA ILE A 53 6.79 15.48 7.27
C ILE A 53 7.06 14.89 8.65
N GLN A 54 6.36 13.82 9.05
CA GLN A 54 6.56 13.17 10.35
C GLN A 54 7.98 12.61 10.49
N GLN A 55 8.56 12.07 9.42
CA GLN A 55 9.96 11.64 9.42
C GLN A 55 10.92 12.79 9.71
N LYS A 56 10.72 13.96 9.10
CA LYS A 56 11.54 15.16 9.36
C LYS A 56 11.40 15.64 10.81
N VAL A 57 10.18 15.67 11.34
CA VAL A 57 9.91 16.03 12.74
C VAL A 57 10.64 15.08 13.69
N LEU A 58 10.57 13.77 13.41
CA LEU A 58 11.25 12.75 14.21
C LEU A 58 12.78 12.91 14.17
N ALA A 59 13.36 13.16 12.98
CA ALA A 59 14.79 13.40 12.83
C ALA A 59 15.26 14.59 13.68
N ARG A 60 14.57 15.74 13.56
CA ARG A 60 14.85 16.93 14.37
C ARG A 60 14.72 16.68 15.88
N THR A 61 13.75 15.87 16.28
CA THR A 61 13.53 15.54 17.69
C THR A 61 14.68 14.70 18.25
N ARG A 62 15.18 13.73 17.47
CA ARG A 62 16.36 12.93 17.85
C ARG A 62 17.61 13.78 18.00
N GLU A 63 17.84 14.72 17.08
CA GLU A 63 18.97 15.65 17.18
C GLU A 63 18.89 16.51 18.44
N LYS A 64 17.70 17.07 18.72
CA LYS A 64 17.47 17.88 19.92
C LYS A 64 17.65 17.07 21.20
N LEU A 65 17.17 15.83 21.21
CA LEU A 65 17.32 14.91 22.34
C LEU A 65 18.80 14.61 22.62
N ALA A 66 19.57 14.25 21.58
CA ALA A 66 21.01 14.02 21.72
C ALA A 66 21.77 15.27 22.22
N SER A 67 21.36 16.48 21.80
CA SER A 67 21.94 17.72 22.32
C SER A 67 21.64 17.92 23.80
N LEU A 68 20.40 17.67 24.24
CA LEU A 68 20.00 17.80 25.64
C LEU A 68 20.70 16.78 26.52
N GLU A 69 20.85 15.54 26.07
CA GLU A 69 21.61 14.50 26.79
C GLU A 69 23.07 14.90 27.02
N LYS A 70 23.71 15.52 26.02
CA LYS A 70 25.07 16.06 26.15
C LYS A 70 25.14 17.19 27.17
N GLN A 71 24.19 18.13 27.12
CA GLN A 71 24.13 19.24 28.07
C GLN A 71 23.91 18.73 29.50
N LEU A 72 23.00 17.77 29.68
CA LEU A 72 22.73 17.14 30.97
C LEU A 72 23.99 16.45 31.50
N THR A 73 24.67 15.66 30.68
CA THR A 73 25.92 15.00 31.06
C THR A 73 27.00 16.00 31.49
N ALA A 74 27.13 17.12 30.78
CA ALA A 74 28.09 18.17 31.14
C ALA A 74 27.74 18.82 32.49
N LEU A 75 26.44 19.07 32.73
CA LEU A 75 25.97 19.63 33.98
C LEU A 75 26.17 18.66 35.16
N GLU A 76 25.83 17.38 34.97
CA GLU A 76 26.03 16.33 35.98
C GLU A 76 27.50 16.20 36.39
N LYS A 77 28.45 16.35 35.46
CA LYS A 77 29.89 16.38 35.75
C LYS A 77 30.35 17.61 36.54
N THR A 78 29.56 18.69 36.53
CA THR A 78 29.88 19.91 37.28
C THR A 78 29.33 19.84 38.71
N ILE A 79 28.29 19.03 38.92
CA ILE A 79 27.60 18.87 40.21
C ILE A 79 28.14 17.68 41.02
N LYS A 80 28.64 16.63 40.35
CA LYS A 80 29.41 15.54 40.98
C LYS A 80 30.87 15.93 41.16
#